data_AF-A0A1I4MS71-F1
#
_entry.id   AF-A0A1I4MS71-F1
#
_cell.length_a   1.000
_cell.length_b   1.000
_cell.length_c   1.000
_cell.angle_alpha   90.00
_cell.angle_beta   90.00
_cell.angle_gamma   90.00
#
_symmetry.space_group_name_H-M   'P 1'
#
loop_
_entity.id
_entity.type
_entity.pdbx_description
1 polymer ?
#
loop_
_entity_poly.entity_id
_entity_poly.type
_entity_poly.pdbx_seq_one_letter_code
_entity_poly.pdbx_strand_id
1 'polypeptide(L)'
;MDDRLIALEAHFNAILPTLATKADVEALRAEIHKWMLGTIVGMFIGFAGLMLAMQNMARQPAVAQPPAPGPAQQTRQLEAPPPSIIVNLPPK
;
A
#
# COMPACT_ATOMS: atom_id res chain seq x y z
N MET A 1 -66.61 -16.31 -2.08
CA MET A 1 -65.52 -15.73 -2.90
C MET A 1 -64.66 -14.80 -2.07
N ASP A 2 -65.25 -14.18 -1.05
CA ASP A 2 -64.63 -13.19 -0.16
C ASP A 2 -63.47 -13.77 0.68
N ASP A 3 -63.59 -15.01 1.16
CA ASP A 3 -62.51 -15.66 1.94
C ASP A 3 -61.19 -15.77 1.17
N ARG A 4 -61.28 -15.98 -0.15
CA ARG A 4 -60.09 -16.02 -1.02
C ARG A 4 -59.46 -14.64 -1.20
N LEU A 5 -60.28 -13.59 -1.25
CA LEU A 5 -59.80 -12.21 -1.34
C LEU A 5 -59.12 -11.78 -0.04
N ILE A 6 -59.72 -12.14 1.11
CA ILE A 6 -59.16 -11.87 2.44
C ILE A 6 -57.82 -12.59 2.63
N ALA A 7 -57.74 -13.87 2.23
CA ALA A 7 -56.49 -14.63 2.31
C ALA A 7 -55.39 -14.03 1.42
N LEU A 8 -55.76 -13.52 0.24
CA LEU A 8 -54.82 -12.89 -0.68
C LEU A 8 -54.33 -11.54 -0.16
N GLU A 9 -55.23 -10.72 0.39
CA GLU A 9 -54.90 -9.44 1.01
C GLU A 9 -53.98 -9.62 2.23
N ALA A 10 -54.25 -10.62 3.07
CA ALA A 10 -53.37 -10.96 4.19
C ALA A 10 -51.97 -11.37 3.73
N HIS A 11 -51.88 -12.17 2.66
CA HIS A 11 -50.61 -12.61 2.09
C HIS A 11 -49.82 -11.44 1.46
N PHE A 12 -50.50 -10.54 0.74
CA PHE A 12 -49.86 -9.34 0.20
C PHE A 12 -49.34 -8.41 1.29
N ASN A 13 -50.15 -8.15 2.34
CA ASN A 13 -49.74 -7.31 3.46
C ASN A 13 -48.55 -7.91 4.23
N ALA A 14 -48.43 -9.24 4.27
CA ALA A 14 -47.29 -9.91 4.88
C ALA A 14 -46.00 -9.78 4.03
N ILE A 15 -46.11 -9.75 2.70
CA ILE A 15 -44.95 -9.75 1.79
C ILE A 15 -44.46 -8.34 1.46
N LEU A 16 -45.35 -7.36 1.32
CA LEU A 16 -45.00 -5.98 0.97
C LEU A 16 -43.85 -5.37 1.79
N PRO A 17 -43.79 -5.51 3.13
CA PRO A 17 -42.68 -4.98 3.93
C PRO A 17 -41.37 -5.77 3.81
N THR A 18 -41.39 -6.97 3.23
CA THR A 18 -40.19 -7.81 3.00
C THR A 18 -39.57 -7.58 1.62
N LEU A 19 -40.30 -6.95 0.72
CA LEU A 19 -39.79 -6.59 -0.60
C LEU A 19 -38.90 -5.35 -0.46
N ALA A 20 -37.70 -5.43 -1.03
CA ALA A 20 -36.82 -4.26 -1.14
C ALA A 20 -37.58 -3.15 -1.90
N THR A 21 -37.96 -2.11 -1.17
CA THR A 21 -38.67 -0.98 -1.74
C THR A 21 -37.66 -0.12 -2.51
N LYS A 22 -38.17 0.73 -3.42
CA LYS A 22 -37.30 1.70 -4.12
C LYS A 22 -36.51 2.57 -3.15
N ALA A 23 -37.05 2.85 -1.95
CA ALA A 23 -36.39 3.61 -0.91
C ALA A 23 -35.17 2.86 -0.34
N ASP A 24 -35.26 1.53 -0.15
CA ASP A 24 -34.15 0.72 0.36
C ASP A 24 -32.99 0.68 -0.64
N VAL A 25 -33.28 0.63 -1.94
CA VAL A 25 -32.26 0.67 -3.01
C VAL A 25 -31.56 2.03 -3.06
N GLU A 26 -32.31 3.12 -2.85
CA GLU A 26 -31.74 4.48 -2.83
C GLU A 26 -30.85 4.69 -1.60
N ALA A 27 -31.29 4.24 -0.42
CA ALA A 27 -30.49 4.24 0.80
C ALA A 27 -29.22 3.41 0.63
N LEU A 28 -29.32 2.21 0.06
CA LEU A 28 -28.18 1.34 -0.23
C LEU A 28 -27.20 2.00 -1.20
N ARG A 29 -27.70 2.69 -2.24
CA ARG A 29 -26.85 3.40 -3.20
C ARG A 29 -26.03 4.48 -2.49
N ALA A 30 -26.64 5.27 -1.62
CA ALA A 30 -25.94 6.31 -0.87
C ALA A 30 -24.86 5.72 0.05
N GLU A 31 -25.17 4.61 0.71
CA GLU A 31 -24.23 3.92 1.60
C GLU A 31 -23.04 3.32 0.85
N ILE A 32 -23.27 2.70 -0.31
CA ILE A 32 -22.20 2.16 -1.17
C ILE A 32 -21.23 3.26 -1.59
N HIS A 33 -21.71 4.44 -1.97
CA HIS A 33 -20.83 5.55 -2.36
C HIS A 33 -19.93 6.00 -1.22
N LYS A 34 -20.47 6.06 0.01
CA LYS A 34 -19.70 6.44 1.20
C LYS A 34 -18.60 5.43 1.52
N TRP A 35 -18.93 4.13 1.50
CA TRP A 35 -17.96 3.07 1.75
C TRP A 35 -16.90 2.97 0.66
N MET A 36 -17.30 3.10 -0.61
CA MET A 36 -16.39 3.10 -1.74
C MET A 36 -15.42 4.28 -1.70
N LEU A 37 -15.87 5.47 -1.32
CA LEU A 37 -14.98 6.62 -1.15
C LEU A 37 -13.95 6.36 -0.05
N GLY A 38 -14.37 5.75 1.08
CA GLY A 38 -13.46 5.38 2.17
C GLY A 38 -12.37 4.40 1.73
N THR A 39 -12.73 3.35 0.97
CA THR A 39 -11.74 2.38 0.48
C THR A 39 -10.80 2.97 -0.56
N ILE A 40 -11.30 3.83 -1.45
CA ILE A 40 -10.48 4.55 -2.43
C ILE A 40 -9.47 5.43 -1.71
N VAL A 41 -9.92 6.27 -0.78
CA VAL A 41 -9.03 7.18 -0.02
C VAL A 41 -8.01 6.38 0.79
N GLY A 42 -8.44 5.32 1.49
CA GLY A 42 -7.53 4.44 2.24
C GLY A 42 -6.48 3.78 1.34
N MET A 43 -6.87 3.32 0.16
CA MET A 43 -5.95 2.74 -0.83
C MET A 43 -4.94 3.76 -1.34
N PHE A 44 -5.37 4.98 -1.66
CA PHE A 44 -4.46 6.03 -2.11
C PHE A 44 -3.51 6.50 -1.00
N ILE A 45 -3.98 6.64 0.24
CA ILE A 45 -3.11 7.00 1.37
C ILE A 45 -2.13 5.86 1.68
N GLY A 46 -2.61 4.61 1.72
CA GLY A 46 -1.77 3.44 1.96
C GLY A 46 -0.71 3.26 0.88
N PHE A 47 -1.10 3.42 -0.40
CA PHE A 47 -0.19 3.32 -1.53
C PHE A 47 0.80 4.50 -1.58
N ALA A 48 0.33 5.74 -1.36
CA ALA A 48 1.21 6.91 -1.29
C ALA A 48 2.21 6.80 -0.13
N GLY A 49 1.77 6.34 1.05
CA GLY A 49 2.63 6.06 2.19
C GLY A 49 3.68 5.00 1.90
N LEU A 50 3.28 3.89 1.26
CA LEU A 50 4.21 2.85 0.83
C LEU A 50 5.22 3.37 -0.21
N MET A 51 4.77 4.16 -1.18
CA MET A 51 5.63 4.74 -2.21
C MET A 51 6.66 5.72 -1.60
N LEU A 52 6.24 6.56 -0.66
CA LEU A 52 7.15 7.45 0.08
C LEU A 52 8.14 6.68 0.95
N ALA A 53 7.70 5.60 1.61
CA ALA A 53 8.58 4.73 2.38
C ALA A 53 9.63 4.06 1.47
N MET A 54 9.24 3.58 0.30
CA MET A 54 10.17 3.04 -0.70
C MET A 54 11.16 4.09 -1.19
N GLN A 55 10.73 5.34 -1.43
CA GLN A 55 11.63 6.43 -1.79
C GLN A 55 12.61 6.73 -0.66
N ASN A 56 12.17 6.71 0.60
CA ASN A 56 13.06 6.92 1.75
C ASN A 56 14.09 5.79 1.89
N MET A 57 13.71 4.54 1.62
CA MET A 57 14.63 3.38 1.62
C MET A 57 15.62 3.42 0.45
N ALA A 58 15.16 3.77 -0.75
CA ALA A 58 16.04 3.94 -1.92
C ALA A 58 17.00 5.13 -1.74
N ARG A 59 16.61 6.12 -0.93
CA ARG A 59 17.43 7.27 -0.53
C ARG A 59 18.14 7.04 0.79
N GLN A 60 18.42 5.79 1.19
CA GLN A 60 19.38 5.54 2.26
C GLN A 60 20.64 6.37 1.95
N PRO A 61 21.04 7.32 2.81
CA PRO A 61 22.35 7.92 2.66
C PRO A 61 23.31 6.74 2.75
N ALA A 62 24.16 6.58 1.73
CA ALA A 62 25.26 5.63 1.79
C ALA A 62 25.90 5.86 3.16
N VAL A 63 25.73 4.89 4.07
CA VAL A 63 26.52 4.85 5.30
C VAL A 63 27.93 5.00 4.79
N ALA A 64 28.58 6.12 5.13
CA ALA A 64 29.90 6.42 4.67
C ALA A 64 30.76 5.24 5.11
N GLN A 65 31.00 4.32 4.18
CA GLN A 65 31.91 3.22 4.38
C GLN A 65 33.22 3.92 4.68
N PRO A 66 33.82 3.69 5.87
CA PRO A 66 35.18 4.13 6.11
C PRO A 66 36.01 3.66 4.90
N PRO A 67 36.77 4.55 4.24
CA PRO A 67 37.41 4.22 2.98
C PRO A 67 38.25 2.97 3.18
N ALA A 68 37.85 1.87 2.52
CA ALA A 68 38.63 0.66 2.49
C ALA A 68 39.93 0.98 1.73
N PRO A 69 41.12 0.78 2.34
CA PRO A 69 42.37 0.97 1.63
C PRO A 69 42.56 -0.24 0.69
N GLY A 70 42.29 -0.07 -0.60
CA GLY A 70 42.52 -1.10 -1.61
C GLY A 70 42.52 -0.54 -3.04
N PRO A 71 43.46 -0.93 -3.91
CA PRO A 71 43.91 -0.12 -5.04
C PRO A 71 43.29 -0.56 -6.37
N ALA A 72 42.54 0.32 -7.04
CA ALA A 72 42.36 0.34 -8.50
C ALA A 72 41.47 1.53 -8.96
N GLN A 73 41.91 2.77 -8.70
CA GLN A 73 41.62 3.86 -9.65
C GLN A 73 42.74 3.85 -10.69
N GLN A 74 42.64 2.93 -11.65
CA GLN A 74 43.64 2.76 -12.70
C GLN A 74 43.03 3.17 -14.04
N THR A 75 42.71 4.46 -14.21
CA THR A 75 42.62 5.09 -15.55
C THR A 75 42.62 6.63 -15.63
N ARG A 76 42.83 7.39 -14.55
CA ARG A 76 43.11 8.84 -14.67
C ARG A 76 44.07 9.36 -13.60
N GLN A 77 45.33 8.95 -13.65
CA GLN A 77 46.38 9.74 -13.02
C GLN A 77 47.73 9.39 -13.66
N LEU A 78 48.15 10.19 -14.63
CA LEU A 78 49.58 10.48 -14.72
C LEU A 78 49.94 11.19 -13.40
N GLU A 79 51.04 10.76 -12.77
CA GLU A 79 51.74 11.38 -11.63
C GLU A 79 51.67 10.65 -10.27
N ALA A 80 52.87 10.30 -9.76
CA ALA A 80 53.30 9.95 -8.39
C ALA A 80 53.40 8.44 -7.97
N PRO A 81 54.51 8.06 -7.26
CA PRO A 81 54.97 6.67 -7.07
C PRO A 81 54.18 5.85 -6.03
N PRO A 82 54.21 4.49 -6.10
CA PRO A 82 53.35 3.62 -5.29
C PRO A 82 53.76 3.51 -3.81
N PRO A 83 52.81 3.47 -2.85
CA PRO A 83 53.09 3.26 -1.43
C PRO A 83 53.37 1.78 -1.08
N SER A 84 54.36 1.55 -0.23
CA SER A 84 54.82 0.25 0.28
C SER A 84 53.86 -0.37 1.33
N ILE A 85 53.58 -1.66 1.20
CA ILE A 85 52.70 -2.46 2.08
C ILE A 85 53.51 -3.04 3.26
N ILE A 86 53.11 -2.75 4.50
CA ILE A 86 53.68 -3.35 5.73
C ILE A 86 52.77 -4.52 6.16
N VAL A 87 53.29 -5.75 6.16
CA VAL A 87 52.60 -6.96 6.65
C VAL A 87 52.99 -7.20 8.11
N ASN A 88 52.03 -7.11 9.04
CA ASN A 88 52.24 -7.44 10.45
C ASN A 88 52.05 -8.96 10.65
N LEU A 89 53.13 -9.69 10.92
CA LEU A 89 53.05 -11.09 11.35
C LEU A 89 52.90 -11.15 12.88
N PRO A 90 52.00 -11.99 13.41
CA PRO A 90 51.90 -12.21 14.85
C PRO A 90 53.14 -12.97 15.35
N PRO A 91 53.69 -12.62 16.52
CA PRO A 91 54.79 -13.37 17.14
C PRO A 91 54.30 -14.74 17.63
N LYS A 92 55.14 -15.76 17.47
CA LYS A 92 54.97 -17.10 18.07
C LYS A 92 55.20 -17.07 19.57
#